data_AF-M6DNM6-F1
#
_entry.id   AF-M6DNM6-F1
#
_cell.length_a   1.000
_cell.length_b   1.000
_cell.length_c   1.000
_cell.angle_alpha   90.00
_cell.angle_beta   90.00
_cell.angle_gamma   90.00
#
_symmetry.space_group_name_H-M   'P 1'
#
loop_
_entity.id
_entity.type
_entity.pdbx_description
1 polymer ?
#
loop_
_entity_poly.entity_id
_entity_poly.type
_entity_poly.pdbx_seq_one_letter_code
_entity_poly.pdbx_strand_id
1 'polypeptide(L)'
;MKTLIFLIISLLAVFVQIDAAPKILTMEEREIERQIEAIRKAGFSDIEIDNLHASISQNIHQINKILQMDTTKKALRYIGDEPQELPQFLKTDRDNKPYLELDMGSGESFWDFPKTYLFNARIFIYPGSNPEKLEKIIMQFKRTNSNGEIFVREMRRVINIDPKGPQIGSEGKRTPNNNKEIKLEYYSSYDTELIWPDTPVQSIAPSVETKLHEETNPLPYNKQKQIIVTYKKYLRKVDKNVRHKLRDLELNQKRLVSKMLEFQ
;
A
#
# COMPACT_ATOMS: atom_id res chain seq x y z
N MET A 1 14.81 -18.81 -67.89
CA MET A 1 14.72 -17.50 -67.21
C MET A 1 14.27 -17.67 -65.76
N LYS A 2 15.13 -18.21 -64.88
CA LYS A 2 14.81 -18.47 -63.47
C LYS A 2 15.99 -18.19 -62.52
N THR A 3 16.92 -17.33 -62.93
CA THR A 3 18.19 -17.09 -62.22
C THR A 3 18.55 -15.61 -62.14
N LEU A 4 17.54 -14.74 -62.05
CA LEU A 4 17.76 -13.28 -61.90
C LEU A 4 16.88 -12.60 -60.85
N ILE A 5 16.08 -13.36 -60.09
CA ILE A 5 15.18 -12.83 -59.05
C ILE A 5 15.76 -13.02 -57.64
N PHE A 6 16.78 -13.87 -57.47
CA PHE A 6 17.36 -14.17 -56.16
C PHE A 6 18.48 -13.23 -55.69
N LEU A 7 18.97 -12.32 -56.56
CA LEU A 7 20.11 -11.46 -56.25
C LEU A 7 19.71 -10.04 -55.79
N ILE A 8 18.42 -9.69 -55.87
CA ILE A 8 17.91 -8.37 -55.48
C ILE A 8 17.29 -8.41 -54.05
N ILE A 9 16.96 -9.60 -53.54
CA ILE A 9 16.39 -9.77 -52.20
C ILE A 9 17.48 -9.95 -51.12
N SER A 10 18.72 -10.31 -51.49
CA SER A 10 19.82 -10.48 -50.53
C SER A 10 20.60 -9.19 -50.19
N LEU A 11 20.22 -8.03 -50.77
CA LEU A 11 20.86 -6.74 -50.48
C LEU A 11 19.99 -5.79 -49.63
N LEU A 12 18.79 -6.22 -49.23
CA LEU A 12 17.86 -5.44 -48.40
C LEU A 12 17.88 -5.84 -46.92
N ALA A 13 18.87 -6.64 -46.51
CA ALA A 13 19.19 -6.93 -45.11
C ALA A 13 20.31 -6.02 -44.58
N VAL A 14 20.31 -4.74 -44.98
CA VAL A 14 21.09 -3.72 -44.28
C VAL A 14 20.33 -3.43 -42.98
N PHE A 15 20.86 -4.03 -41.92
CA PHE A 15 20.66 -3.67 -40.54
C PHE A 15 20.30 -2.18 -40.38
N VAL A 16 19.03 -1.91 -40.12
CA VAL A 16 18.61 -0.71 -39.41
C VAL A 16 18.97 -0.95 -37.94
N GLN A 17 20.27 -0.94 -37.65
CA GLN A 17 20.74 -0.56 -36.33
C GLN A 17 20.45 0.93 -36.22
N ILE A 18 19.30 1.27 -35.66
CA ILE A 18 19.11 2.59 -35.06
C ILE A 18 20.02 2.59 -33.83
N ASP A 19 21.31 2.86 -34.06
CA ASP A 19 22.17 3.37 -33.02
C ASP A 19 21.54 4.69 -32.56
N ALA A 20 20.78 4.61 -31.48
CA ALA A 20 20.37 5.77 -30.74
C ALA A 20 21.66 6.51 -30.36
N ALA A 21 21.92 7.63 -31.04
CA ALA A 21 23.09 8.46 -30.77
C ALA A 21 23.19 8.69 -29.24
N PRO A 22 24.37 8.53 -28.63
CA PRO A 22 24.51 8.70 -27.19
C PRO A 22 24.07 10.11 -26.83
N LYS A 23 22.97 10.22 -26.09
CA LYS A 23 22.47 11.51 -25.61
C LYS A 23 23.56 12.11 -24.72
N ILE A 24 24.25 13.13 -25.20
CA ILE A 24 25.26 13.85 -24.41
C ILE A 24 24.50 14.65 -23.37
N LEU A 25 24.36 14.07 -22.18
CA LEU A 25 23.71 14.71 -21.04
C LEU A 25 24.48 15.95 -20.62
N THR A 26 23.75 17.04 -20.33
CA THR A 26 24.33 18.24 -19.71
C THR A 26 24.85 17.91 -18.30
N MET A 27 25.70 18.76 -17.73
CA MET A 27 26.22 18.56 -16.36
C MET A 27 25.07 18.45 -15.34
N GLU A 28 24.03 19.27 -15.50
CA GLU A 28 22.82 19.23 -14.67
C GLU A 28 22.05 17.91 -14.82
N GLU A 29 21.85 17.42 -16.06
CA GLU A 29 21.16 16.15 -16.30
C GLU A 29 21.94 14.97 -15.69
N ARG A 30 23.27 14.99 -15.75
CA ARG A 30 24.13 13.97 -15.11
C ARG A 30 24.03 14.00 -13.59
N GLU A 31 23.95 15.18 -12.99
CA GLU A 31 23.75 15.32 -11.54
C GLU A 31 22.38 14.78 -11.10
N ILE A 32 21.34 15.09 -11.86
CA ILE A 32 19.98 14.57 -11.61
C ILE A 32 19.97 13.04 -11.71
N GLU A 33 20.59 12.46 -12.75
CA GLU A 33 20.68 11.00 -12.89
C GLU A 33 21.43 10.35 -11.73
N ARG A 34 22.56 10.95 -11.29
CA ARG A 34 23.30 10.48 -10.11
C ARG A 34 22.45 10.50 -8.84
N GLN A 35 21.66 11.56 -8.64
CA GLN A 35 20.75 11.64 -7.50
C GLN A 35 19.64 10.57 -7.58
N ILE A 36 19.07 10.36 -8.77
CA ILE A 36 18.05 9.32 -8.99
C ILE A 36 18.63 7.93 -8.69
N GLU A 37 19.83 7.64 -9.17
CA GLU A 37 20.52 6.39 -8.88
C GLU A 37 20.86 6.24 -7.40
N ALA A 38 21.29 7.31 -6.73
CA ALA A 38 21.56 7.28 -5.29
C ALA A 38 20.29 6.94 -4.50
N ILE A 39 19.14 7.52 -4.87
CA ILE A 39 17.84 7.23 -4.23
C ILE A 39 17.39 5.80 -4.53
N ARG A 40 17.56 5.32 -5.77
CA ARG A 40 17.30 3.93 -6.14
C ARG A 40 18.23 2.96 -5.42
N LYS A 41 19.50 3.31 -5.21
CA LYS A 41 20.48 2.51 -4.44
C LYS A 41 20.14 2.48 -2.95
N ALA A 42 19.80 3.61 -2.35
CA ALA A 42 19.28 3.72 -0.98
C ALA A 42 17.92 3.04 -0.80
N GLY A 43 17.19 2.86 -1.89
CA GLY A 43 15.97 2.08 -1.93
C GLY A 43 14.74 2.79 -1.44
N PHE A 44 14.64 4.09 -1.77
CA PHE A 44 13.53 4.93 -1.33
C PHE A 44 13.33 4.87 0.19
N SER A 45 14.44 4.80 0.91
CA SER A 45 14.48 4.77 2.36
C SER A 45 13.94 6.08 2.94
N ASP A 46 13.01 5.99 3.89
CA ASP A 46 12.37 7.15 4.50
C ASP A 46 12.08 6.87 5.98
N ILE A 47 12.77 7.58 6.87
CA ILE A 47 12.64 7.44 8.33
C ILE A 47 11.20 7.69 8.79
N GLU A 48 10.47 8.56 8.10
CA GLU A 48 9.08 8.84 8.44
C GLU A 48 8.19 7.63 8.19
N ILE A 49 8.39 6.92 7.08
CA ILE A 49 7.66 5.69 6.77
C ILE A 49 7.93 4.65 7.86
N ASP A 50 9.18 4.50 8.28
CA ASP A 50 9.56 3.56 9.34
C ASP A 50 8.90 3.91 10.68
N ASN A 51 8.91 5.19 11.07
CA ASN A 51 8.24 5.66 12.27
C ASN A 51 6.72 5.41 12.22
N LEU A 52 6.10 5.59 11.06
CA LEU A 52 4.68 5.32 10.85
C LEU A 52 4.39 3.81 10.99
N HIS A 53 5.20 2.93 10.41
CA HIS A 53 5.05 1.48 10.59
C HIS A 53 5.11 1.09 12.07
N ALA A 54 6.13 1.56 12.79
CA ALA A 54 6.30 1.27 14.21
C ALA A 54 5.11 1.79 15.04
N SER A 55 4.69 3.04 14.80
CA SER A 55 3.58 3.63 15.55
C SER A 55 2.25 2.92 15.29
N ILE A 56 1.94 2.59 14.03
CA ILE A 56 0.74 1.83 13.66
C ILE A 56 0.75 0.47 14.35
N SER A 57 1.88 -0.25 14.29
CA SER A 57 2.04 -1.57 14.93
C SER A 57 1.75 -1.52 16.43
N GLN A 58 2.41 -0.58 17.13
CA GLN A 58 2.25 -0.40 18.57
C GLN A 58 0.80 -0.07 18.95
N ASN A 59 0.18 0.87 18.24
CA ASN A 59 -1.18 1.30 18.54
C ASN A 59 -2.20 0.18 18.28
N ILE A 60 -2.06 -0.59 17.19
CA ILE A 60 -2.93 -1.75 16.91
C ILE A 60 -2.80 -2.80 18.04
N HIS A 61 -1.58 -3.08 18.49
CA HIS A 61 -1.34 -4.03 19.56
C HIS A 61 -1.94 -3.57 20.90
N GLN A 62 -1.80 -2.28 21.23
CA GLN A 62 -2.40 -1.70 22.43
C GLN A 62 -3.94 -1.73 22.39
N ILE A 63 -4.55 -1.41 21.24
CA ILE A 63 -6.00 -1.53 21.05
C ILE A 63 -6.45 -2.98 21.30
N ASN A 64 -5.79 -3.96 20.69
CA ASN A 64 -6.10 -5.37 20.89
C ASN A 64 -5.97 -5.78 22.36
N LYS A 65 -4.92 -5.33 23.04
CA LYS A 65 -4.72 -5.60 24.46
C LYS A 65 -5.88 -5.06 25.28
N ILE A 66 -6.28 -3.80 25.10
CA ILE A 66 -7.40 -3.18 25.82
C ILE A 66 -8.71 -3.94 25.60
N LEU A 67 -9.00 -4.34 24.35
CA LEU A 67 -10.22 -5.09 24.00
C LEU A 67 -10.22 -6.51 24.58
N GLN A 68 -9.05 -7.11 24.78
CA GLN A 68 -8.92 -8.45 25.35
C GLN A 68 -8.93 -8.47 26.89
N MET A 69 -8.74 -7.33 27.57
CA MET A 69 -8.77 -7.25 29.04
C MET A 69 -10.15 -7.62 29.60
N ASP A 70 -10.16 -8.51 30.59
CA ASP A 70 -11.40 -8.98 31.22
C ASP A 70 -12.19 -7.87 31.90
N THR A 71 -11.52 -6.85 32.43
CA THR A 71 -12.17 -5.67 32.99
C THR A 71 -12.98 -4.94 31.92
N THR A 72 -12.40 -4.72 30.74
CA THR A 72 -13.08 -4.10 29.60
C THR A 72 -14.25 -4.97 29.12
N LYS A 73 -14.06 -6.30 29.04
CA LYS A 73 -15.13 -7.23 28.62
C LYS A 73 -16.30 -7.24 29.59
N LYS A 74 -16.03 -7.29 30.90
CA LYS A 74 -17.06 -7.26 31.95
C LYS A 74 -17.75 -5.91 31.97
N ALA A 75 -16.99 -4.83 31.92
CA ALA A 75 -17.51 -3.47 31.87
C ALA A 75 -18.50 -3.26 30.71
N LEU A 76 -18.14 -3.67 29.49
CA LEU A 76 -19.00 -3.52 28.31
C LEU A 76 -20.30 -4.36 28.41
N ARG A 77 -20.24 -5.51 29.08
CA ARG A 77 -21.39 -6.40 29.24
C ARG A 77 -22.38 -5.98 30.33
N TYR A 78 -21.93 -5.28 31.37
CA TYR A 78 -22.71 -5.12 32.61
C TYR A 78 -23.01 -3.67 33.02
N ILE A 79 -22.47 -2.65 32.34
CA ILE A 79 -22.67 -1.23 32.72
C ILE A 79 -23.82 -0.56 31.96
N GLY A 80 -24.27 -1.14 30.84
CA GLY A 80 -25.44 -0.68 30.09
C GLY A 80 -26.70 -1.47 30.43
N ASP A 81 -27.87 -0.93 30.09
CA ASP A 81 -29.16 -1.63 30.20
C ASP A 81 -29.20 -2.89 29.30
N GLU A 82 -28.41 -2.89 28.22
CA GLU A 82 -28.22 -4.02 27.33
C GLU A 82 -26.73 -4.43 27.25
N PRO A 83 -26.41 -5.73 27.24
CA PRO A 83 -25.05 -6.21 27.05
C PRO A 83 -24.50 -5.77 25.69
N GLN A 84 -23.39 -5.01 25.69
CA GLN A 84 -22.74 -4.61 24.44
C GLN A 84 -21.74 -5.68 23.98
N GLU A 85 -21.77 -6.02 22.69
CA GLU A 85 -20.75 -6.86 22.07
C GLU A 85 -19.42 -6.10 21.94
N LEU A 86 -18.31 -6.86 22.00
CA LEU A 86 -16.98 -6.29 21.79
C LEU A 86 -16.86 -5.83 20.34
N PRO A 87 -16.44 -4.58 20.07
CA PRO A 87 -16.24 -4.13 18.71
C PRO A 87 -15.18 -4.99 18.03
N GLN A 88 -15.52 -5.59 16.89
CA GLN A 88 -14.57 -6.33 16.07
C GLN A 88 -13.59 -5.34 15.42
N PHE A 89 -12.42 -5.19 16.05
CA PHE A 89 -11.37 -4.29 15.56
C PHE A 89 -10.53 -4.92 14.44
N LEU A 90 -10.21 -6.21 14.58
CA LEU A 90 -9.54 -7.00 13.55
C LEU A 90 -10.51 -7.98 12.91
N LYS A 91 -10.53 -7.97 11.60
CA LYS A 91 -11.20 -8.97 10.77
C LYS A 91 -10.26 -10.14 10.51
N THR A 92 -10.80 -11.24 10.02
CA THR A 92 -10.03 -12.43 9.68
C THR A 92 -10.13 -12.67 8.18
N ASP A 93 -9.00 -12.90 7.51
CA ASP A 93 -9.01 -13.20 6.08
C ASP A 93 -9.29 -14.69 5.80
N ARG A 94 -9.25 -15.07 4.52
CA ARG A 94 -9.48 -16.47 4.09
C ARG A 94 -8.45 -17.45 4.62
N ASP A 95 -7.26 -16.96 4.98
CA ASP A 95 -6.15 -17.76 5.52
C ASP A 95 -6.15 -17.76 7.05
N ASN A 96 -7.24 -17.31 7.69
CA ASN A 96 -7.37 -17.13 9.13
C ASN A 96 -6.39 -16.13 9.76
N LYS A 97 -5.85 -15.19 8.97
CA LYS A 97 -4.95 -14.16 9.48
C LYS A 97 -5.72 -12.90 9.88
N PRO A 98 -5.44 -12.34 11.07
CA PRO A 98 -6.10 -11.13 11.52
C PRO A 98 -5.58 -9.91 10.77
N TYR A 99 -6.47 -9.01 10.35
CA TYR A 99 -6.12 -7.77 9.68
C TYR A 99 -7.05 -6.62 10.08
N LEU A 100 -6.50 -5.41 10.09
CA LEU A 100 -7.25 -4.16 10.20
C LEU A 100 -7.63 -3.68 8.80
N GLU A 101 -8.89 -3.31 8.62
CA GLU A 101 -9.38 -2.69 7.40
C GLU A 101 -9.72 -1.22 7.65
N LEU A 102 -9.24 -0.35 6.76
CA LEU A 102 -9.58 1.06 6.77
C LEU A 102 -10.07 1.50 5.39
N ASP A 103 -11.27 2.07 5.35
CA ASP A 103 -11.77 2.80 4.18
C ASP A 103 -11.07 4.16 4.10
N MET A 104 -10.40 4.40 2.97
CA MET A 104 -9.67 5.64 2.74
C MET A 104 -10.47 6.65 1.92
N GLY A 105 -11.67 6.28 1.48
CA GLY A 105 -12.63 7.11 0.78
C GLY A 105 -12.84 6.66 -0.66
N SER A 106 -13.93 7.15 -1.23
CA SER A 106 -14.27 7.07 -2.64
C SER A 106 -14.52 8.45 -3.22
N GLY A 107 -14.47 8.57 -4.54
CA GLY A 107 -14.74 9.84 -5.20
C GLY A 107 -14.57 9.76 -6.72
N GLU A 108 -14.61 10.93 -7.35
CA GLU A 108 -14.41 11.09 -8.79
C GLU A 108 -13.01 11.61 -9.08
N SER A 109 -12.41 11.10 -10.16
CA SER A 109 -11.13 11.58 -10.68
C SER A 109 -11.25 11.84 -12.18
N PHE A 110 -10.68 12.97 -12.60
CA PHE A 110 -10.64 13.39 -13.99
C PHE A 110 -9.26 13.08 -14.55
N TRP A 111 -9.19 12.27 -15.60
CA TRP A 111 -7.93 12.06 -16.32
C TRP A 111 -7.79 13.07 -17.46
N ASP A 112 -8.86 13.22 -18.25
CA ASP A 112 -8.98 14.17 -19.37
C ASP A 112 -10.48 14.31 -19.66
N PHE A 113 -11.04 15.52 -19.78
CA PHE A 113 -12.49 15.67 -19.95
C PHE A 113 -12.91 15.10 -21.31
N PRO A 114 -13.92 14.21 -21.41
CA PRO A 114 -14.91 13.84 -20.40
C PRO A 114 -14.64 12.52 -19.65
N LYS A 115 -13.44 11.90 -19.76
CA LYS A 115 -13.09 10.63 -19.10
C LYS A 115 -13.04 10.79 -17.57
N THR A 116 -14.17 10.51 -16.96
CA THR A 116 -14.39 10.47 -15.52
C THR A 116 -14.18 9.07 -14.99
N TYR A 117 -13.60 8.98 -13.80
CA TYR A 117 -13.39 7.70 -13.13
C TYR A 117 -13.83 7.76 -11.67
N LEU A 118 -14.68 6.81 -11.28
CA LEU A 118 -15.03 6.56 -9.89
C LEU A 118 -13.92 5.73 -9.26
N PHE A 119 -13.34 6.21 -8.16
CA PHE A 119 -12.31 5.48 -7.42
C PHE A 119 -12.79 5.12 -6.01
N ASN A 120 -12.25 4.02 -5.49
CA ASN A 120 -12.39 3.59 -4.11
C ASN A 120 -11.03 3.12 -3.60
N ALA A 121 -10.62 3.61 -2.43
CA ALA A 121 -9.36 3.27 -1.80
C ALA A 121 -9.57 2.58 -0.45
N ARG A 122 -8.97 1.41 -0.26
CA ARG A 122 -8.95 0.69 1.01
C ARG A 122 -7.54 0.30 1.40
N ILE A 123 -7.29 0.19 2.71
CA ILE A 123 -6.01 -0.29 3.23
C ILE A 123 -6.27 -1.46 4.17
N PHE A 124 -5.47 -2.50 3.99
CA PHE A 124 -5.45 -3.68 4.84
C PHE A 124 -4.09 -3.76 5.53
N ILE A 125 -4.11 -3.93 6.86
CA ILE A 125 -2.91 -3.94 7.69
C ILE A 125 -2.90 -5.21 8.51
N TYR A 126 -1.86 -5.99 8.34
CA TYR A 126 -1.63 -7.22 9.09
C TYR A 126 -0.67 -6.88 10.24
N PRO A 127 -1.15 -6.86 11.49
CA PRO A 127 -0.25 -6.75 12.63
C PRO A 127 0.62 -8.00 12.72
N GLY A 128 1.87 -7.83 13.14
CA GLY A 128 2.67 -8.99 13.55
C GLY A 128 2.26 -9.50 14.92
N SER A 129 2.78 -10.68 15.26
CA SER A 129 2.62 -11.26 16.61
C SER A 129 3.13 -10.33 17.72
N ASN A 130 4.10 -9.48 17.41
CA ASN A 130 4.75 -8.56 18.35
C ASN A 130 4.50 -7.10 17.95
N PRO A 131 4.47 -6.16 18.92
CA PRO A 131 4.22 -4.74 18.65
C PRO A 131 5.33 -4.04 17.84
N GLU A 132 6.48 -4.68 17.66
CA GLU A 132 7.66 -4.10 17.00
C GLU A 132 7.56 -4.08 15.47
N LYS A 133 6.73 -4.94 14.87
CA LYS A 133 6.65 -5.06 13.41
C LYS A 133 5.24 -5.33 12.92
N LEU A 134 4.96 -4.80 11.74
CA LEU A 134 3.80 -5.19 10.93
C LEU A 134 4.21 -6.37 10.04
N GLU A 135 3.28 -7.26 9.77
CA GLU A 135 3.50 -8.39 8.85
C GLU A 135 3.35 -7.98 7.40
N LYS A 136 2.34 -7.16 7.09
CA LYS A 136 2.01 -6.79 5.71
C LYS A 136 1.11 -5.57 5.67
N ILE A 137 1.31 -4.69 4.70
CA ILE A 137 0.38 -3.60 4.38
C ILE A 137 0.01 -3.71 2.91
N ILE A 138 -1.29 -3.64 2.63
CA ILE A 138 -1.83 -3.62 1.26
C ILE A 138 -2.65 -2.34 1.13
N MET A 139 -2.26 -1.46 0.21
CA MET A 139 -3.09 -0.36 -0.24
C MET A 139 -3.74 -0.73 -1.57
N GLN A 140 -5.06 -0.74 -1.61
CA GLN A 140 -5.86 -1.12 -2.76
C GLN A 140 -6.60 0.10 -3.30
N PHE A 141 -6.39 0.38 -4.59
CA PHE A 141 -7.04 1.46 -5.32
C PHE A 141 -7.82 0.86 -6.47
N LYS A 142 -9.14 0.91 -6.38
CA LYS A 142 -10.05 0.51 -7.46
C LYS A 142 -10.48 1.74 -8.23
N ARG A 143 -10.65 1.59 -9.53
CA ARG A 143 -11.12 2.64 -10.42
C ARG A 143 -12.00 2.05 -11.51
N THR A 144 -13.12 2.71 -11.79
CA THR A 144 -14.05 2.33 -12.86
C THR A 144 -14.34 3.55 -13.71
N ASN A 145 -14.30 3.42 -15.04
CA ASN A 145 -14.71 4.49 -15.96
C ASN A 145 -16.24 4.69 -15.88
N SER A 146 -16.69 5.93 -15.70
CA SER A 146 -18.12 6.27 -15.56
C SER A 146 -18.85 6.51 -16.89
N ASN A 147 -18.14 6.67 -18.01
CA ASN A 147 -18.75 7.10 -19.27
C ASN A 147 -19.48 5.99 -20.07
N GLY A 148 -19.53 4.75 -19.59
CA GLY A 148 -20.38 3.68 -20.14
C GLY A 148 -20.03 3.11 -21.53
N GLU A 149 -19.22 3.79 -22.35
CA GLU A 149 -18.83 3.33 -23.68
C GLU A 149 -17.83 2.16 -23.64
N ILE A 150 -16.92 2.16 -22.65
CA ILE A 150 -15.99 1.06 -22.36
C ILE A 150 -15.86 0.96 -20.84
N PHE A 151 -16.49 -0.06 -20.25
CA PHE A 151 -16.36 -0.37 -18.83
C PHE A 151 -15.02 -1.07 -18.56
N VAL A 152 -13.99 -0.27 -18.30
CA VAL A 152 -12.74 -0.79 -17.76
C VAL A 152 -12.77 -0.65 -16.24
N ARG A 153 -12.65 -1.78 -15.54
CA ARG A 153 -12.37 -1.84 -14.12
C ARG A 153 -10.88 -2.05 -13.93
N GLU A 154 -10.26 -1.22 -13.10
CA GLU A 154 -8.83 -1.28 -12.77
C GLU A 154 -8.64 -1.37 -11.26
N MET A 155 -7.74 -2.24 -10.81
CA MET A 155 -7.33 -2.31 -9.42
C MET A 155 -5.82 -2.29 -9.36
N ARG A 156 -5.30 -1.36 -8.56
CA ARG A 156 -3.89 -1.20 -8.29
C ARG A 156 -3.65 -1.52 -6.83
N ARG A 157 -2.65 -2.34 -6.55
CA ARG A 157 -2.26 -2.65 -5.18
C ARG A 157 -0.80 -2.32 -4.96
N VAL A 158 -0.53 -1.61 -3.87
CA VAL A 158 0.81 -1.37 -3.35
C VAL A 158 0.95 -2.22 -2.09
N ILE A 159 1.85 -3.20 -2.12
CA ILE A 159 1.97 -4.24 -1.10
C ILE A 159 3.36 -4.16 -0.49
N ASN A 160 3.43 -3.78 0.78
CA ASN A 160 4.63 -3.93 1.57
C ASN A 160 4.55 -5.26 2.34
N ILE A 161 5.39 -6.23 1.99
CA ILE A 161 5.39 -7.58 2.56
C ILE A 161 6.20 -7.71 3.86
N ASP A 162 7.00 -6.71 4.20
CA ASP A 162 7.82 -6.68 5.42
C ASP A 162 8.01 -5.23 5.91
N PRO A 163 6.92 -4.55 6.30
CA PRO A 163 6.95 -3.17 6.80
C PRO A 163 7.68 -3.07 8.16
N LYS A 164 8.91 -2.53 8.12
CA LYS A 164 9.79 -2.40 9.29
C LYS A 164 9.70 -1.02 9.95
N GLY A 165 9.89 -1.02 11.27
CA GLY A 165 10.16 0.18 12.06
C GLY A 165 11.63 0.62 11.98
N PRO A 166 11.98 1.79 12.54
CA PRO A 166 13.34 2.33 12.43
C PRO A 166 14.35 1.41 13.11
N GLN A 167 15.46 1.12 12.42
CA GLN A 167 16.56 0.36 13.01
C GLN A 167 17.49 1.29 13.77
N ILE A 168 17.84 0.94 15.01
CA ILE A 168 18.79 1.68 15.83
C ILE A 168 20.11 0.91 15.79
N GLY A 169 21.13 1.50 15.16
CA GLY A 169 22.46 0.91 15.11
C GLY A 169 23.18 1.00 16.46
N SER A 170 24.35 0.35 16.55
CA SER A 170 25.18 0.27 17.77
C SER A 170 25.62 1.64 18.30
N GLU A 171 25.69 2.66 17.44
CA GLU A 171 26.01 4.06 17.79
C GLU A 171 24.78 4.91 18.13
N GLY A 172 23.59 4.32 18.23
CA GLY A 172 22.33 5.04 18.45
C GLY A 172 21.79 5.79 17.22
N LYS A 173 22.50 5.76 16.09
CA LYS A 173 22.02 6.35 14.82
C LYS A 173 20.90 5.50 14.22
N ARG A 174 19.85 6.17 13.77
CA ARG A 174 18.71 5.54 13.08
C ARG A 174 19.05 5.34 11.62
N THR A 175 19.00 4.09 11.15
CA THR A 175 19.15 3.75 9.73
C THR A 175 17.79 3.44 9.14
N PRO A 176 17.37 4.14 8.07
CA PRO A 176 16.08 3.90 7.46
C PRO A 176 16.06 2.57 6.70
N ASN A 177 14.89 1.93 6.64
CA ASN A 177 14.74 0.68 5.90
C ASN A 177 14.58 0.92 4.39
N ASN A 178 14.91 -0.11 3.63
CA ASN A 178 14.74 -0.15 2.18
C ASN A 178 13.29 -0.51 1.80
N ASN A 179 12.72 0.24 0.86
CA ASN A 179 11.36 0.08 0.32
C ASN A 179 11.31 -0.42 -1.14
N LYS A 180 12.44 -0.79 -1.78
CA LYS A 180 12.50 -1.29 -3.17
C LYS A 180 11.64 -2.53 -3.42
N GLU A 181 11.52 -3.38 -2.41
CA GLU A 181 10.80 -4.65 -2.47
C GLU A 181 9.28 -4.50 -2.34
N ILE A 182 8.76 -3.26 -2.23
CA ILE A 182 7.32 -3.01 -2.29
C ILE A 182 6.81 -3.58 -3.61
N LYS A 183 5.87 -4.52 -3.51
CA LYS A 183 5.24 -5.19 -4.64
C LYS A 183 4.10 -4.34 -5.19
N LEU A 184 4.00 -4.29 -6.50
CA LEU A 184 2.98 -3.56 -7.25
C LEU A 184 2.19 -4.57 -8.07
N GLU A 185 0.87 -4.60 -7.87
CA GLU A 185 -0.03 -5.44 -8.65
C GLU A 185 -1.02 -4.56 -9.41
N TYR A 186 -1.25 -4.91 -10.67
CA TYR A 186 -2.26 -4.30 -11.51
C TYR A 186 -3.21 -5.37 -12.04
N TYR A 187 -4.49 -5.08 -11.90
CA TYR A 187 -5.57 -5.88 -12.43
C TYR A 187 -6.38 -5.00 -13.36
N SER A 188 -6.75 -5.53 -14.51
CA SER A 188 -7.66 -4.89 -15.45
C SER A 188 -8.70 -5.89 -15.93
N SER A 189 -9.95 -5.46 -15.98
CA SER A 189 -11.02 -6.24 -16.59
C SER A 189 -11.89 -5.33 -17.46
N TYR A 190 -12.31 -5.89 -18.59
CA TYR A 190 -13.32 -5.32 -19.49
C TYR A 190 -14.70 -5.92 -19.23
N ASP A 191 -14.79 -6.89 -18.31
CA ASP A 191 -16.03 -7.53 -17.92
C ASP A 191 -16.81 -6.62 -16.96
N THR A 192 -18.03 -6.26 -17.36
CA THR A 192 -18.97 -5.46 -16.59
C THR A 192 -19.49 -6.17 -15.35
N GLU A 193 -19.49 -7.50 -15.32
CA GLU A 193 -20.03 -8.29 -14.22
C GLU A 193 -18.96 -8.54 -13.13
N LEU A 194 -17.68 -8.54 -13.48
CA LEU A 194 -16.59 -8.80 -12.54
C LEU A 194 -16.40 -7.66 -11.54
N ILE A 195 -16.95 -7.80 -10.33
CA ILE A 195 -16.66 -6.90 -9.20
C ILE A 195 -15.55 -7.54 -8.36
N TRP A 196 -14.36 -6.93 -8.33
CA TRP A 196 -13.33 -7.44 -7.43
C TRP A 196 -13.76 -7.29 -5.98
N PRO A 197 -13.54 -8.31 -5.13
CA PRO A 197 -13.93 -8.25 -3.73
C PRO A 197 -13.08 -7.20 -2.99
N ASP A 198 -13.69 -6.57 -1.99
CA ASP A 198 -13.00 -5.66 -1.06
C ASP A 198 -12.27 -6.45 0.04
N THR A 199 -11.49 -7.44 -0.37
CA THR A 199 -10.74 -8.34 0.51
C THR A 199 -9.25 -8.24 0.26
N PRO A 200 -8.41 -8.49 1.28
CA PRO A 200 -6.95 -8.43 1.11
C PRO A 200 -6.41 -9.60 0.27
N VAL A 201 -7.10 -10.74 0.23
CA VAL A 201 -6.75 -11.88 -0.62
C VAL A 201 -7.61 -11.81 -1.88
N GLN A 202 -6.95 -11.81 -3.04
CA GLN A 202 -7.58 -11.81 -4.36
C GLN A 202 -7.55 -13.23 -4.92
N SER A 203 -8.65 -13.69 -5.52
CA SER A 203 -8.75 -15.05 -6.08
C SER A 203 -8.18 -15.18 -7.49
N ILE A 204 -7.98 -14.05 -8.17
CA ILE A 204 -7.49 -13.97 -9.55
C ILE A 204 -6.04 -13.49 -9.49
N ALA A 205 -5.19 -13.98 -10.39
CA ALA A 205 -3.83 -13.48 -10.53
C ALA A 205 -3.81 -12.05 -11.10
N PRO A 206 -2.84 -11.21 -10.71
CA PRO A 206 -2.69 -9.89 -11.30
C PRO A 206 -2.34 -9.97 -12.79
N SER A 207 -2.87 -9.01 -13.57
CA SER A 207 -2.51 -8.86 -14.99
C SER A 207 -1.04 -8.47 -15.15
N VAL A 208 -0.52 -7.65 -14.23
CA VAL A 208 0.89 -7.28 -14.14
C VAL A 208 1.33 -7.29 -12.69
N GLU A 209 2.47 -7.91 -12.44
CA GLU A 209 3.14 -7.94 -11.14
C GLU A 209 4.57 -7.45 -11.30
N THR A 210 4.99 -6.49 -10.48
CA THR A 210 6.36 -5.95 -10.49
C THR A 210 6.76 -5.48 -9.11
N LYS A 211 8.05 -5.25 -8.90
CA LYS A 211 8.56 -4.54 -7.71
C LYS A 211 8.57 -3.03 -7.96
N LEU A 212 8.62 -2.25 -6.89
CA LEU A 212 8.78 -0.79 -6.96
C LEU A 212 10.06 -0.44 -7.72
N HIS A 213 11.15 -1.15 -7.42
CA HIS A 213 12.40 -1.03 -8.15
C HIS A 213 12.97 -2.40 -8.50
N GLU A 214 13.19 -2.61 -9.79
CA GLU A 214 13.87 -3.77 -10.34
C GLU A 214 14.98 -3.25 -11.27
N GLU A 215 16.21 -3.76 -11.11
CA GLU A 215 17.38 -3.25 -11.85
C GLU A 215 17.32 -3.61 -13.34
N THR A 216 16.72 -4.75 -13.68
CA THR A 216 16.58 -5.26 -15.05
C THR A 216 15.59 -4.44 -15.87
N ASN A 217 14.51 -3.96 -15.26
CA ASN A 217 13.48 -3.16 -15.90
C ASN A 217 12.89 -2.11 -14.94
N PRO A 218 13.61 -1.00 -14.69
CA PRO A 218 13.19 -0.05 -13.69
C PRO A 218 12.01 0.79 -14.19
N LEU A 219 10.95 0.85 -13.37
CA LEU A 219 9.88 1.83 -13.57
C LEU A 219 10.44 3.27 -13.66
N PRO A 220 9.78 4.17 -14.41
CA PRO A 220 10.17 5.58 -14.45
C PRO A 220 10.25 6.17 -13.04
N TYR A 221 11.35 6.87 -12.74
CA TYR A 221 11.62 7.39 -11.40
C TYR A 221 10.47 8.25 -10.84
N ASN A 222 9.88 9.10 -11.67
CA ASN A 222 8.75 9.94 -11.26
C ASN A 222 7.55 9.10 -10.76
N LYS A 223 7.29 7.94 -11.38
CA LYS A 223 6.24 7.02 -10.93
C LYS A 223 6.62 6.36 -9.60
N GLN A 224 7.86 5.90 -9.45
CA GLN A 224 8.37 5.33 -8.20
C GLN A 224 8.25 6.31 -7.04
N LYS A 225 8.69 7.56 -7.25
CA LYS A 225 8.57 8.67 -6.30
C LYS A 225 7.11 8.93 -5.93
N GLN A 226 6.21 9.02 -6.92
CA GLN A 226 4.80 9.28 -6.66
C GLN A 226 4.14 8.15 -5.84
N ILE A 227 4.50 6.89 -6.11
CA ILE A 227 4.03 5.73 -5.34
C ILE A 227 4.46 5.86 -3.87
N ILE A 228 5.73 6.16 -3.61
CA ILE A 228 6.24 6.34 -2.24
C ILE A 228 5.58 7.52 -1.52
N VAL A 229 5.41 8.66 -2.19
CA VAL A 229 4.72 9.83 -1.61
C VAL A 229 3.27 9.49 -1.27
N THR A 230 2.59 8.77 -2.16
CA THR A 230 1.19 8.34 -1.97
C THR A 230 1.09 7.35 -0.82
N TYR A 231 1.96 6.34 -0.79
CA TYR A 231 2.08 5.36 0.28
C TYR A 231 2.26 6.06 1.64
N LYS A 232 3.21 7.00 1.73
CA LYS A 232 3.45 7.79 2.93
C LYS A 232 2.23 8.61 3.37
N LYS A 233 1.55 9.28 2.44
CA LYS A 233 0.31 10.05 2.73
C LYS A 233 -0.75 9.16 3.35
N TYR A 234 -0.95 7.96 2.81
CA TYR A 234 -1.93 7.01 3.31
C TYR A 234 -1.53 6.44 4.67
N LEU A 235 -0.26 6.13 4.90
CA LEU A 235 0.24 5.72 6.21
C LEU A 235 -0.02 6.78 7.30
N ARG A 236 0.17 8.07 7.01
CA ARG A 236 -0.17 9.15 7.96
C ARG A 236 -1.65 9.14 8.35
N LYS A 237 -2.54 8.92 7.37
CA LYS A 237 -3.99 8.87 7.62
C LYS A 237 -4.36 7.63 8.45
N VAL A 238 -3.75 6.49 8.16
CA VAL A 238 -3.87 5.27 8.97
C VAL A 238 -3.44 5.51 10.41
N ASP A 239 -2.21 6.00 10.60
CA ASP A 239 -1.63 6.25 11.93
C ASP A 239 -2.52 7.20 12.75
N LYS A 240 -2.97 8.30 12.13
CA LYS A 240 -3.95 9.20 12.74
C LYS A 240 -5.22 8.47 13.18
N ASN A 241 -5.84 7.68 12.30
CA ASN A 241 -7.08 6.95 12.62
C ASN A 241 -6.88 5.95 13.76
N VAL A 242 -5.80 5.17 13.74
CA VAL A 242 -5.51 4.18 14.77
C VAL A 242 -5.22 4.86 16.11
N ARG A 243 -4.45 5.97 16.13
CA ARG A 243 -4.20 6.74 17.36
C ARG A 243 -5.47 7.33 17.95
N HIS A 244 -6.35 7.89 17.13
CA HIS A 244 -7.65 8.38 17.60
C HIS A 244 -8.48 7.24 18.21
N LYS A 245 -8.56 6.10 17.52
CA LYS A 245 -9.30 4.93 18.01
C LYS A 245 -8.76 4.41 19.35
N LEU A 246 -7.43 4.37 19.51
CA LEU A 246 -6.79 4.00 20.77
C LEU A 246 -7.18 4.97 21.89
N ARG A 247 -7.04 6.28 21.67
CA ARG A 247 -7.38 7.30 22.66
C ARG A 247 -8.85 7.21 23.08
N ASP A 248 -9.76 7.01 22.13
CA ASP A 248 -11.19 6.87 22.40
C ASP A 248 -11.47 5.60 23.24
N LEU A 249 -10.78 4.49 22.95
CA LEU A 249 -10.88 3.26 23.71
C LEU A 249 -10.35 3.41 25.14
N GLU A 250 -9.20 4.06 25.33
CA GLU A 250 -8.64 4.32 26.66
C GLU A 250 -9.56 5.20 27.51
N LEU A 251 -10.15 6.24 26.91
CA LEU A 251 -11.12 7.11 27.60
C LEU A 251 -12.39 6.35 27.98
N ASN A 252 -12.93 5.55 27.05
CA ASN A 252 -14.09 4.72 27.32
C ASN A 252 -13.80 3.70 28.43
N GLN A 253 -12.66 3.02 28.39
CA GLN A 253 -12.25 2.06 29.42
C GLN A 253 -12.17 2.74 30.81
N LYS A 254 -11.53 3.90 30.92
CA LYS A 254 -11.44 4.66 32.18
C LYS A 254 -12.82 5.05 32.71
N ARG A 255 -13.70 5.54 31.83
CA ARG A 255 -15.09 5.90 32.19
C ARG A 255 -15.86 4.69 32.71
N LEU A 256 -15.74 3.56 32.03
CA LEU A 256 -16.43 2.33 32.43
C LEU A 256 -15.91 1.83 33.78
N VAL A 257 -14.59 1.80 34.00
CA VAL A 257 -14.02 1.40 35.30
C VAL A 257 -14.48 2.33 36.42
N SER A 258 -14.52 3.65 36.19
CA SER A 258 -15.06 4.61 37.18
C SER A 258 -16.50 4.26 37.55
N LYS A 259 -17.36 4.03 36.55
CA LYS A 259 -18.75 3.62 36.80
C LYS A 259 -18.84 2.33 37.61
N MET A 260 -18.02 1.32 37.33
CA MET A 260 -18.03 0.08 38.13
C MET A 260 -17.66 0.31 39.60
N LEU A 261 -16.73 1.23 39.86
CA LEU A 261 -16.29 1.56 41.21
C LEU A 261 -17.31 2.42 41.97
N GLU A 262 -18.13 3.22 41.28
CA GLU A 262 -19.21 4.02 41.87
C GLU A 262 -20.38 3.17 42.43
N PHE A 263 -20.51 1.92 42.00
CA PHE A 263 -21.56 0.99 42.46
C PHE A 263 -21.08 -0.02 43.53
N GLN A 264 -19.85 0.12 44.05
CA GLN A 264 -19.36 -0.61 45.23
C GLN A 264 -19.49 0.23 46.49
#